data_AF-A0A285EAT5-F1
#
_entry.id   AF-A0A285EAT5-F1
#
_cell.length_a   1.000
_cell.length_b   1.000
_cell.length_c   1.000
_cell.angle_alpha   90.00
_cell.angle_beta   90.00
_cell.angle_gamma   90.00
#
_symmetry.space_group_name_H-M   'P 1'
#
loop_
_entity.id
_entity.type
_entity.pdbx_description
1 polymer ?
#
loop_
_entity_poly.entity_id
_entity_poly.type
_entity_poly.pdbx_seq_one_letter_code
_entity_poly.pdbx_strand_id
1 'polypeptide(L)'
;MSSALAIAPSRSPGRSAHESGRIVGLDVARALAVFGMFGAHVGVVTTDVGRTPSSWAGVVNGRSSILFAVLAGISVALLSGRTVPITGDDLVRARIRILVRAAWLFAIGGVLEALGTDIDVILGVYALLFVLALPFLRWPPGRLLLLAGALALVTPPIDLLLAQFSEANDAYEAPFVWLAVTGSYPALI
;
A
#
# COMPACT_ATOMS: atom_id res chain seq x y z
N MET A 1 -6.89 66.54 -26.45
CA MET A 1 -7.60 65.72 -25.43
C MET A 1 -6.95 64.34 -25.46
N SER A 2 -5.95 64.13 -24.61
CA SER A 2 -5.07 62.95 -24.61
C SER A 2 -5.60 61.93 -23.60
N SER A 3 -6.13 60.81 -24.08
CA SER A 3 -6.64 59.72 -23.24
C SER A 3 -5.50 58.82 -22.83
N ALA A 4 -5.12 58.86 -21.55
CA ALA A 4 -4.16 57.95 -20.96
C ALA A 4 -4.76 56.55 -20.81
N LEU A 5 -4.17 55.58 -21.52
CA LEU A 5 -4.47 54.15 -21.43
C LEU A 5 -3.92 53.62 -20.09
N ALA A 6 -4.80 53.38 -19.12
CA ALA A 6 -4.43 52.72 -17.87
C ALA A 6 -4.14 51.24 -18.15
N ILE A 7 -2.86 50.85 -18.09
CA ILE A 7 -2.42 49.45 -18.13
C ILE A 7 -2.73 48.82 -16.77
N ALA A 8 -3.66 47.89 -16.73
CA ALA A 8 -3.91 47.07 -15.55
C ALA A 8 -2.74 46.07 -15.35
N PRO A 9 -2.27 45.83 -14.12
CA PRO A 9 -1.21 44.87 -13.88
C PRO A 9 -1.71 43.44 -14.18
N SER A 10 -0.98 42.73 -15.03
CA SER A 10 -1.15 41.29 -15.24
C SER A 10 -0.79 40.55 -13.95
N ARG A 11 -1.79 39.98 -13.27
CA ARG A 11 -1.54 39.00 -12.21
C ARG A 11 -0.99 37.75 -12.87
N SER A 12 0.31 37.53 -12.75
CA SER A 12 0.92 36.24 -13.02
C SER A 12 0.32 35.19 -12.07
N PRO A 13 -0.27 34.08 -12.57
CA PRO A 13 -0.68 32.97 -11.71
C PRO A 13 0.56 32.20 -11.28
N GLY A 14 1.36 32.81 -10.42
CA GLY A 14 2.54 32.19 -9.83
C GLY A 14 2.14 31.28 -8.68
N ARG A 15 2.16 29.97 -8.92
CA ARG A 15 2.42 28.91 -7.91
C ARG A 15 1.50 28.84 -6.68
N SER A 16 0.19 28.71 -6.87
CA SER A 16 -0.71 28.28 -5.76
C SER A 16 -1.72 27.19 -6.11
N ALA A 17 -1.55 26.51 -7.25
CA ALA A 17 -2.38 25.35 -7.62
C ALA A 17 -1.90 24.01 -7.03
N HIS A 18 -0.76 23.99 -6.30
CA HIS A 18 -0.13 22.75 -5.83
C HIS A 18 -0.36 22.42 -4.33
N GLU A 19 -0.90 23.33 -3.53
CA GLU A 19 -0.99 23.15 -2.07
C GLU A 19 -2.35 22.65 -1.55
N SER A 20 -3.44 22.81 -2.30
CA SER A 20 -4.81 22.59 -1.78
C SER A 20 -5.24 21.13 -1.57
N GLY A 21 -4.33 20.18 -1.39
CA GLY A 21 -4.72 18.78 -1.16
C GLY A 21 -3.65 17.82 -0.64
N ARG A 22 -2.42 18.27 -0.36
CA ARG A 22 -1.39 17.42 0.26
C ARG A 22 -1.48 17.50 1.77
N ILE A 23 -1.68 16.35 2.41
CA ILE A 23 -1.63 16.22 3.86
C ILE A 23 -0.19 15.90 4.22
N VAL A 24 0.55 16.90 4.70
CA VAL A 24 1.99 16.77 5.03
C VAL A 24 2.25 15.59 5.97
N GLY A 25 1.40 15.39 6.98
CA GLY A 25 1.52 14.24 7.90
C GLY A 25 1.39 12.88 7.21
N LEU A 26 0.58 12.77 6.16
CA LEU A 26 0.43 11.54 5.37
C LEU A 26 1.70 11.26 4.56
N ASP A 27 2.30 12.30 3.99
CA ASP A 27 3.54 12.18 3.24
C ASP A 27 4.71 11.80 4.16
N VAL A 28 4.82 12.41 5.35
CA VAL A 28 5.84 12.06 6.37
C VAL A 28 5.68 10.62 6.85
N ALA A 29 4.46 10.21 7.20
CA ALA A 29 4.21 8.85 7.67
C ALA A 29 4.52 7.80 6.59
N ARG A 30 4.27 8.10 5.31
CA ARG A 30 4.64 7.22 4.19
C ARG A 30 6.15 7.16 4.00
N ALA A 31 6.86 8.29 4.14
CA ALA A 31 8.32 8.30 4.07
C ALA A 31 8.94 7.45 5.20
N LEU A 32 8.43 7.58 6.43
CA LEU A 32 8.84 6.74 7.57
C LEU A 32 8.56 5.25 7.33
N ALA A 33 7.41 4.93 6.75
CA ALA A 33 7.07 3.56 6.40
C ALA A 33 8.03 2.96 5.36
N VAL A 34 8.36 3.71 4.30
CA VAL A 34 9.35 3.29 3.30
C VAL A 34 10.74 3.10 3.91
N PHE A 35 11.14 4.01 4.80
CA PHE A 35 12.42 3.89 5.51
C PHE A 35 12.48 2.63 6.39
N GLY A 36 11.39 2.32 7.11
CA GLY A 36 11.30 1.10 7.90
C GLY A 36 11.31 -0.18 7.06
N MET A 37 10.64 -0.19 5.90
CA MET A 37 10.71 -1.31 4.95
C MET A 37 12.13 -1.50 4.41
N PHE A 38 12.82 -0.41 4.04
CA PHE A 38 14.23 -0.50 3.63
C PHE A 38 15.10 -1.08 4.77
N GLY A 39 14.88 -0.63 6.01
CA GLY A 39 15.55 -1.20 7.18
C GLY A 39 15.28 -2.69 7.37
N ALA A 40 14.06 -3.15 7.12
CA ALA A 40 13.67 -4.57 7.24
C ALA A 40 14.35 -5.47 6.20
N HIS A 41 14.64 -4.96 5.00
CA HIS A 41 15.21 -5.78 3.91
C HIS A 41 16.71 -5.60 3.72
N VAL A 42 17.31 -4.52 4.24
CA VAL A 42 18.77 -4.27 4.17
C VAL A 42 19.46 -4.58 5.50
N GLY A 43 18.74 -4.48 6.62
CA GLY A 43 19.25 -4.84 7.94
C GLY A 43 19.06 -6.33 8.22
N VAL A 44 19.96 -6.93 9.01
CA VAL A 44 19.72 -8.23 9.65
C VAL A 44 18.69 -8.01 10.75
N VAL A 45 17.40 -7.99 10.36
CA VAL A 45 16.32 -7.70 11.28
C VAL A 45 15.83 -9.00 11.92
N THR A 46 16.06 -9.12 13.22
CA THR A 46 15.48 -10.18 14.05
C THR A 46 13.96 -9.99 14.13
N THR A 47 13.20 -11.09 14.12
CA THR A 47 11.73 -11.06 14.25
C THR A 47 11.28 -10.67 15.66
N ASP A 48 12.10 -10.96 16.67
CA ASP A 48 11.79 -10.72 18.07
C ASP A 48 12.17 -9.30 18.51
N VAL A 49 11.22 -8.62 19.17
CA VAL A 49 11.46 -7.35 19.85
C VAL A 49 11.59 -7.62 21.34
N GLY A 50 12.78 -7.41 21.90
CA GLY A 50 13.10 -7.65 23.30
C GLY A 50 13.68 -6.44 24.01
N ARG A 51 14.21 -6.65 25.23
CA ARG A 51 14.83 -5.59 26.03
C ARG A 51 16.24 -5.21 25.58
N THR A 52 16.87 -6.02 24.73
CA THR A 52 18.23 -5.78 24.24
C THR A 52 18.22 -4.87 23.01
N PRO A 53 19.14 -3.89 22.90
CA PRO A 53 19.19 -2.97 21.76
C PRO A 53 19.30 -3.66 20.40
N SER A 54 19.91 -4.85 20.34
CA SER A 54 20.02 -5.67 19.13
C SER A 54 18.70 -6.22 18.59
N SER A 55 17.65 -6.25 19.41
CA SER A 55 16.31 -6.74 19.04
C SER A 55 15.36 -5.61 18.57
N TRP A 56 15.77 -4.34 18.73
CA TRP A 56 14.89 -3.21 18.43
C TRP A 56 14.68 -3.01 16.92
N ALA A 57 15.58 -3.54 16.09
CA ALA A 57 15.39 -3.56 14.64
C ALA A 57 14.12 -4.33 14.25
N GLY A 58 13.70 -5.33 15.04
CA GLY A 58 12.46 -6.09 14.83
C GLY A 58 11.19 -5.24 14.89
N VAL A 59 11.26 -4.00 15.36
CA VAL A 59 10.11 -3.08 15.40
C VAL A 59 9.59 -2.78 13.98
N VAL A 60 10.46 -2.62 13.00
CA VAL A 60 10.05 -2.27 11.62
C VAL A 60 9.64 -3.47 10.77
N ASN A 61 10.01 -4.68 11.19
CA ASN A 61 9.68 -5.91 10.48
C ASN A 61 8.15 -6.10 10.40
N GLY A 62 7.60 -6.12 9.18
CA GLY A 62 6.16 -6.19 8.89
C GLY A 62 5.31 -4.97 9.31
N ARG A 63 5.67 -4.24 10.37
CA ARG A 63 4.86 -3.10 10.84
C ARG A 63 4.90 -1.92 9.88
N SER A 64 6.05 -1.70 9.24
CA SER A 64 6.21 -0.61 8.27
C SER A 64 5.43 -0.84 6.97
N SER A 65 5.26 -2.08 6.51
CA SER A 65 4.42 -2.39 5.35
C SER A 65 2.93 -2.18 5.63
N ILE A 66 2.45 -2.59 6.82
CA ILE A 66 1.07 -2.35 7.27
C ILE A 66 0.78 -0.85 7.31
N LEU A 67 1.67 -0.05 7.92
CA LEU A 67 1.53 1.40 7.97
C LEU A 67 1.42 1.98 6.56
N PHE A 68 2.33 1.58 5.65
CA PHE A 68 2.31 2.07 4.28
C PHE A 68 0.99 1.72 3.56
N ALA A 69 0.52 0.48 3.68
CA ALA A 69 -0.72 -0.01 3.07
C ALA A 69 -1.97 0.73 3.61
N VAL A 70 -2.03 0.98 4.92
CA VAL A 70 -3.12 1.74 5.53
C VAL A 70 -3.13 3.18 5.00
N LEU A 71 -1.97 3.84 4.96
CA LEU A 71 -1.86 5.22 4.43
C LEU A 71 -2.17 5.28 2.93
N ALA A 72 -1.90 4.20 2.18
CA ALA A 72 -2.33 4.03 0.80
C ALA A 72 -3.85 4.06 0.67
N GLY A 73 -4.53 3.23 1.47
CA GLY A 73 -5.99 3.16 1.51
C GLY A 73 -6.61 4.50 1.87
N ILE A 74 -6.05 5.19 2.87
CA ILE A 74 -6.46 6.55 3.25
C ILE A 74 -6.26 7.51 2.06
N SER A 75 -5.12 7.44 1.37
CA SER A 75 -4.86 8.29 0.18
C SER A 75 -5.91 8.06 -0.91
N VAL A 76 -6.28 6.80 -1.17
CA VAL A 76 -7.30 6.43 -2.15
C VAL A 76 -8.68 6.90 -1.71
N ALA A 77 -9.05 6.74 -0.45
CA ALA A 77 -10.34 7.20 0.10
C ALA A 77 -10.48 8.72 0.03
N LEU A 78 -9.41 9.46 0.36
CA LEU A 78 -9.38 10.93 0.22
C LEU A 78 -9.53 11.36 -1.24
N LEU A 79 -8.90 10.65 -2.16
CA LEU A 79 -8.98 10.93 -3.59
C LEU A 79 -10.34 10.56 -4.20
N SER A 80 -11.07 9.65 -3.56
CA SER A 80 -12.31 9.06 -4.08
C SER A 80 -13.59 9.61 -3.46
N GLY A 81 -13.55 10.86 -2.98
CA GLY A 81 -14.73 11.59 -2.47
C GLY A 81 -14.97 11.48 -0.96
N ARG A 82 -14.02 10.90 -0.20
CA ARG A 82 -14.09 10.75 1.27
C ARG A 82 -15.34 10.00 1.74
N THR A 83 -16.37 10.73 2.17
CA THR A 83 -17.63 10.20 2.71
C THR A 83 -18.75 10.19 1.68
N VAL A 84 -18.57 10.85 0.54
CA VAL A 84 -19.55 10.92 -0.54
C VAL A 84 -19.05 10.04 -1.69
N PRO A 85 -19.78 8.97 -2.05
CA PRO A 85 -19.39 8.11 -3.16
C PRO A 85 -19.29 8.90 -4.47
N ILE A 86 -18.13 8.84 -5.13
CA ILE A 86 -17.94 9.43 -6.46
C ILE A 86 -18.74 8.67 -7.52
N THR A 87 -19.28 9.40 -8.49
CA THR A 87 -20.11 8.86 -9.58
C THR A 87 -19.68 9.44 -10.92
N GLY A 88 -20.04 8.76 -12.02
CA GLY A 88 -19.78 9.25 -13.38
C GLY A 88 -18.29 9.40 -13.71
N ASP A 89 -17.94 10.50 -14.36
CA ASP A 89 -16.59 10.76 -14.89
C ASP A 89 -15.51 10.84 -13.81
N ASP A 90 -15.87 11.30 -12.60
CA ASP A 90 -14.95 11.39 -11.47
C ASP A 90 -14.51 10.00 -10.99
N LEU A 91 -15.42 9.02 -11.02
CA LEU A 91 -15.09 7.62 -10.72
C LEU A 91 -14.16 7.02 -11.76
N VAL A 92 -14.40 7.30 -13.04
CA VAL A 92 -13.52 6.83 -14.12
C VAL A 92 -12.13 7.44 -13.98
N ARG A 93 -12.03 8.75 -13.71
CA ARG A 93 -10.76 9.44 -13.48
C ARG A 93 -10.00 8.89 -12.28
N ALA A 94 -10.69 8.63 -11.16
CA ALA A 94 -10.08 8.02 -9.98
C ALA A 94 -9.53 6.62 -10.29
N ARG A 95 -10.31 5.77 -10.97
CA ARG A 95 -9.89 4.41 -11.38
C ARG A 95 -8.68 4.44 -12.30
N ILE A 96 -8.69 5.28 -13.34
CA ILE A 96 -7.56 5.43 -14.26
C ILE A 96 -6.31 5.87 -13.50
N ARG A 97 -6.43 6.86 -12.60
CA ARG A 97 -5.28 7.34 -11.83
C ARG A 97 -4.68 6.27 -10.92
N ILE A 98 -5.51 5.42 -10.32
CA ILE A 98 -5.06 4.28 -9.50
C ILE A 98 -4.41 3.21 -10.39
N LEU A 99 -5.01 2.89 -11.54
CA LEU A 99 -4.47 1.92 -12.50
C LEU A 99 -3.12 2.33 -13.06
N VAL A 100 -2.97 3.59 -13.48
CA VAL A 100 -1.68 4.11 -13.97
C VAL A 100 -0.61 3.98 -12.88
N ARG A 101 -0.97 4.28 -11.63
CA ARG A 101 -0.05 4.14 -10.51
C ARG A 101 0.33 2.68 -10.25
N ALA A 102 -0.64 1.77 -10.28
CA ALA A 102 -0.40 0.33 -10.14
C ALA A 102 0.51 -0.19 -11.25
N ALA A 103 0.27 0.21 -12.50
CA ALA A 103 1.08 -0.18 -13.65
C ALA A 103 2.54 0.30 -13.51
N TRP A 104 2.77 1.54 -13.08
CA TRP A 104 4.12 2.04 -12.81
C TRP A 104 4.81 1.28 -11.68
N LEU A 105 4.12 0.99 -10.59
CA LEU A 105 4.69 0.22 -9.48
C LEU A 105 5.02 -1.21 -9.91
N PHE A 106 4.15 -1.85 -10.68
CA PHE A 106 4.40 -3.18 -11.22
C PHE A 106 5.59 -3.19 -12.17
N ALA A 107 5.66 -2.23 -13.10
CA ALA A 107 6.77 -2.13 -14.05
C ALA A 107 8.11 -1.87 -13.35
N ILE A 108 8.16 -0.93 -12.41
CA ILE A 108 9.37 -0.64 -11.63
C ILE A 108 9.73 -1.85 -10.77
N GLY A 109 8.74 -2.48 -10.13
CA GLY A 109 8.92 -3.68 -9.31
C GLY A 109 9.53 -4.83 -10.11
N GLY A 110 8.95 -5.15 -11.27
CA GLY A 110 9.45 -6.20 -12.16
C GLY A 110 10.83 -5.90 -12.73
N VAL A 111 11.15 -4.63 -13.03
CA VAL A 111 12.52 -4.26 -13.40
C VAL A 111 13.48 -4.51 -12.24
N LEU A 112 13.13 -4.12 -11.02
CA LEU A 112 13.95 -4.33 -9.81
C LEU A 112 14.17 -5.82 -9.51
N GLU A 113 13.11 -6.62 -9.59
CA GLU A 113 13.18 -8.09 -9.45
C GLU A 113 14.09 -8.72 -10.50
N ALA A 114 14.04 -8.23 -11.74
CA ALA A 114 14.89 -8.72 -12.83
C ALA A 114 16.41 -8.45 -12.61
N LEU A 115 16.80 -7.57 -11.68
CA LEU A 115 18.22 -7.43 -11.30
C LEU A 115 18.73 -8.60 -10.45
N GLY A 116 17.85 -9.51 -9.99
CA GLY A 116 18.25 -10.71 -9.25
C GLY A 116 18.80 -10.43 -7.86
N THR A 117 18.33 -9.37 -7.19
CA THR A 117 18.72 -9.06 -5.81
C THR A 117 17.92 -9.93 -4.83
N ASP A 118 18.53 -10.39 -3.74
CA ASP A 118 17.85 -11.09 -2.63
C ASP A 118 16.94 -10.17 -1.77
N ILE A 119 16.49 -9.05 -2.33
CA ILE A 119 15.67 -8.04 -1.65
C ILE A 119 14.24 -8.17 -2.16
N ASP A 120 13.30 -8.36 -1.23
CA ASP A 120 11.89 -8.42 -1.61
C ASP A 120 11.34 -7.07 -2.00
N VAL A 121 10.92 -7.01 -3.25
CA VAL A 121 10.41 -5.80 -3.85
C VAL A 121 8.92 -5.68 -3.56
N ILE A 122 8.58 -5.01 -2.47
CA ILE A 122 7.17 -4.81 -2.05
C ILE A 122 6.27 -4.13 -3.11
N LEU A 123 6.86 -3.52 -4.15
CA LEU A 123 6.11 -2.81 -5.19
C LEU A 123 5.12 -3.71 -5.94
N GLY A 124 5.47 -4.98 -6.18
CA GLY A 124 4.58 -5.94 -6.87
C GLY A 124 3.28 -6.17 -6.12
N VAL A 125 3.38 -6.50 -4.82
CA VAL A 125 2.23 -6.66 -3.92
C VAL A 125 1.40 -5.38 -3.89
N TYR A 126 2.05 -4.23 -3.82
CA TYR A 126 1.36 -2.95 -3.72
C TYR A 126 0.62 -2.56 -5.03
N ALA A 127 1.16 -2.93 -6.19
CA ALA A 127 0.47 -2.79 -7.46
C ALA A 127 -0.82 -3.62 -7.48
N LEU A 128 -0.76 -4.88 -7.01
CA LEU A 128 -1.92 -5.75 -6.89
C LEU A 128 -2.96 -5.17 -5.93
N LEU A 129 -2.55 -4.70 -4.75
CA LEU A 129 -3.44 -4.07 -3.78
C LEU A 129 -4.17 -2.84 -4.35
N PHE A 130 -3.51 -2.03 -5.18
CA PHE A 130 -4.18 -0.92 -5.86
C PHE A 130 -5.23 -1.37 -6.87
N VAL A 131 -4.97 -2.44 -7.62
CA VAL A 131 -5.96 -3.02 -8.54
C VAL A 131 -7.13 -3.59 -7.75
N LEU A 132 -6.86 -4.34 -6.67
CA LEU A 132 -7.88 -4.91 -5.78
C LEU A 132 -8.73 -3.84 -5.10
N ALA A 133 -8.19 -2.63 -4.85
CA ALA A 133 -8.95 -1.53 -4.27
C ALA A 133 -10.06 -0.96 -5.20
N LEU A 134 -9.92 -1.12 -6.53
CA LEU A 134 -10.83 -0.54 -7.52
C LEU A 134 -12.33 -0.91 -7.36
N PRO A 135 -12.72 -2.19 -7.14
CA PRO A 135 -14.12 -2.55 -6.90
C PRO A 135 -14.69 -1.93 -5.62
N PHE A 136 -13.85 -1.63 -4.64
CA PHE A 136 -14.24 -1.11 -3.33
C PHE A 136 -14.37 0.42 -3.26
N LEU A 137 -14.01 1.14 -4.32
CA LEU A 137 -14.05 2.61 -4.37
C LEU A 137 -15.43 3.22 -4.10
N ARG A 138 -16.50 2.45 -4.33
CA ARG A 138 -17.89 2.90 -4.12
C ARG A 138 -18.48 2.44 -2.80
N TRP A 139 -17.75 1.64 -2.02
CA TRP A 139 -18.28 1.08 -0.78
C TRP A 139 -18.27 2.15 0.31
N PRO A 140 -19.35 2.25 1.10
CA PRO A 140 -19.35 3.13 2.27
C PRO A 140 -18.34 2.60 3.31
N PRO A 141 -17.74 3.49 4.14
CA PRO A 141 -16.75 3.11 5.15
C PRO A 141 -17.19 1.96 6.06
N GLY A 142 -18.47 1.90 6.44
CA GLY A 142 -19.01 0.83 7.27
C GLY A 142 -18.88 -0.57 6.64
N ARG A 143 -19.08 -0.71 5.31
CA ARG A 143 -18.88 -2.00 4.62
C ARG A 143 -17.41 -2.38 4.53
N LEU A 144 -16.53 -1.41 4.36
CA LEU A 144 -15.09 -1.64 4.37
C LEU A 144 -14.61 -2.08 5.76
N LEU A 145 -15.13 -1.48 6.82
CA LEU A 145 -14.83 -1.87 8.19
C LEU A 145 -15.35 -3.28 8.51
N LEU A 146 -16.57 -3.62 8.05
CA LEU A 146 -17.10 -4.98 8.18
C LEU A 146 -16.24 -6.00 7.42
N LEU A 147 -15.85 -5.68 6.19
CA LEU A 147 -14.97 -6.55 5.40
C LEU A 147 -13.60 -6.71 6.08
N ALA A 148 -13.01 -5.62 6.57
CA ALA A 148 -11.74 -5.66 7.29
C ALA A 148 -11.85 -6.49 8.59
N GLY A 149 -12.93 -6.32 9.34
CA GLY A 149 -13.20 -7.10 10.56
C GLY A 149 -13.44 -8.59 10.25
N ALA A 150 -14.17 -8.89 9.18
CA ALA A 150 -14.39 -10.26 8.73
C ALA A 150 -13.06 -10.91 8.32
N LEU A 151 -12.26 -10.24 7.49
CA LEU A 151 -10.93 -10.72 7.11
C LEU A 151 -10.03 -10.92 8.34
N ALA A 152 -9.98 -9.94 9.25
CA ALA A 152 -9.18 -10.05 10.47
C ALA A 152 -9.56 -11.24 11.35
N LEU A 153 -10.83 -11.64 11.35
CA LEU A 153 -11.32 -12.77 12.14
C LEU A 153 -11.18 -14.11 11.40
N VAL A 154 -11.29 -14.10 10.07
CA VAL A 154 -11.31 -15.30 9.21
C VAL A 154 -9.92 -15.73 8.79
N THR A 155 -8.99 -14.80 8.55
CA THR A 155 -7.63 -15.15 8.09
C THR A 155 -6.86 -16.01 9.12
N PRO A 156 -6.80 -15.68 10.42
CA PRO A 156 -6.06 -16.49 11.40
C PRO A 156 -6.52 -17.95 11.54
N PRO A 157 -7.83 -18.26 11.67
CA PRO A 157 -8.26 -19.65 11.74
C PRO A 157 -8.07 -20.39 10.42
N ILE A 158 -8.21 -19.73 9.27
CA ILE A 158 -7.91 -20.34 7.97
C ILE A 158 -6.45 -20.76 7.88
N ASP A 159 -5.54 -19.87 8.29
CA ASP A 159 -4.09 -20.13 8.29
C ASP A 159 -3.74 -21.31 9.20
N LEU A 160 -4.31 -21.33 10.42
CA LEU A 160 -4.14 -22.44 11.35
C LEU A 160 -4.66 -23.78 10.78
N LEU A 161 -5.84 -23.77 10.16
CA LEU A 161 -6.43 -24.97 9.57
C LEU A 161 -5.62 -25.47 8.36
N LEU A 162 -5.09 -24.57 7.53
CA LEU A 162 -4.19 -24.90 6.43
C LEU A 162 -2.89 -25.52 6.93
N ALA A 163 -2.29 -24.95 7.98
CA ALA A 163 -1.10 -25.50 8.62
C ALA A 163 -1.36 -26.90 9.18
N GLN A 164 -2.46 -27.09 9.91
CA GLN A 164 -2.86 -28.39 10.47
C GLN A 164 -3.18 -29.43 9.37
N PHE A 165 -3.86 -29.01 8.31
CA PHE A 165 -4.16 -29.89 7.17
C PHE A 165 -2.89 -30.32 6.44
N SER A 166 -1.92 -29.42 6.27
CA SER A 166 -0.63 -29.73 5.67
C SER A 166 0.15 -30.76 6.51
N GLU A 167 0.16 -30.61 7.83
CA GLU A 167 0.81 -31.51 8.78
C GLU A 167 0.15 -32.90 8.81
N ALA A 168 -1.18 -32.96 8.80
CA ALA A 168 -1.93 -34.22 8.88
C ALA A 168 -1.83 -35.11 7.62
N ASN A 169 -1.38 -34.56 6.47
CA ASN A 169 -1.35 -35.28 5.19
C ASN A 169 0.07 -35.55 4.67
N ASP A 170 1.13 -35.31 5.46
CA ASP A 170 2.54 -35.39 5.02
C ASP A 170 2.79 -34.68 3.67
N ALA A 171 2.01 -33.64 3.39
CA ALA A 171 1.93 -32.98 2.09
C ALA A 171 3.02 -31.91 1.89
N TYR A 172 4.10 -31.96 2.67
CA TYR A 172 5.21 -31.01 2.64
C TYR A 172 5.99 -31.02 1.31
N GLU A 173 5.89 -32.11 0.55
CA GLU A 173 6.53 -32.30 -0.75
C GLU A 173 5.66 -31.82 -1.94
N ALA A 174 4.39 -31.48 -1.70
CA ALA A 174 3.51 -31.01 -2.77
C ALA A 174 3.88 -29.56 -3.14
N PRO A 175 4.25 -29.26 -4.42
CA PRO A 175 4.76 -27.95 -4.82
C PRO A 175 3.84 -26.77 -4.46
N PHE A 176 2.53 -27.00 -4.45
CA PHE A 176 1.51 -26.01 -4.11
C PHE A 176 1.34 -25.78 -2.61
N VAL A 177 1.57 -26.80 -1.78
CA VAL A 177 1.50 -26.70 -0.31
C VAL A 177 2.76 -26.04 0.22
N TRP A 178 3.92 -26.34 -0.36
CA TRP A 178 5.15 -25.62 -0.07
C TRP A 178 5.01 -24.12 -0.40
N LEU A 179 4.45 -23.76 -1.56
CA LEU A 179 4.21 -22.36 -1.93
C LEU A 179 3.18 -21.65 -1.03
N ALA A 180 2.19 -22.36 -0.50
CA ALA A 180 1.11 -21.79 0.31
C ALA A 180 1.44 -21.70 1.81
N VAL A 181 2.28 -22.60 2.34
CA VAL A 181 2.43 -22.82 3.79
C VAL A 181 3.88 -22.69 4.29
N THR A 182 4.90 -23.04 3.48
CA THR A 182 6.30 -23.13 3.97
C THR A 182 7.36 -22.44 3.10
N GLY A 183 6.99 -21.83 1.97
CA GLY A 183 7.90 -21.12 1.07
C GLY A 183 8.32 -19.76 1.64
N SER A 184 9.42 -19.19 1.13
CA SER A 184 9.96 -17.90 1.59
C SER A 184 8.97 -16.72 1.50
N TYR A 185 7.90 -16.86 0.72
CA TYR A 185 6.76 -15.93 0.65
C TYR A 185 5.45 -16.71 0.71
N PRO A 186 4.93 -17.05 1.90
CA PRO A 186 3.61 -17.66 2.00
C PRO A 186 2.58 -16.66 1.48
N ALA A 187 1.77 -17.07 0.51
CA ALA A 187 0.76 -16.21 -0.14
C ALA A 187 -0.33 -15.67 0.82
N LEU A 188 -0.28 -16.07 2.09
CA LEU A 188 -1.23 -15.74 3.15
C LEU A 188 -0.64 -14.82 4.26
N ILE A 189 0.58 -14.31 4.11
CA ILE A 189 1.19 -13.33 5.06
C ILE A 189 1.47 -11.99 4.39
#